data_AF-A0AAW8APX8-F1
#
_entry.id   AF-A0AAW8APX8-F1
#
_cell.length_a   1.000
_cell.length_b   1.000
_cell.length_c   1.000
_cell.angle_alpha   90.00
_cell.angle_beta   90.00
_cell.angle_gamma   90.00
#
_symmetry.space_group_name_H-M   'P 1'
#
loop_
_entity.id
_entity.type
_entity.pdbx_description
1 polymer ?
#
loop_
_entity_poly.entity_id
_entity_poly.type
_entity_poly.pdbx_seq_one_letter_code
_entity_poly.pdbx_strand_id
1 'polypeptide(L)'
;YKQWLRKNALRIQATMEDNDHGSAFYDVDQLKQYMKMYQVTFEERDQVLRPLGEQGYEAVGSMGDDTPMAVLSQRVRTPYDYFRQQFAQVT
;
A
#
# COMPACT_ATOMS: atom_id res chain seq x y z
N TYR A 1 -17.59 -17.57 29.39
CA TYR A 1 -17.12 -16.83 28.19
C TYR A 1 -15.78 -17.30 27.63
N LYS A 2 -14.69 -17.37 28.41
CA LYS A 2 -13.35 -17.80 27.91
C LYS A 2 -13.33 -19.18 27.22
N GLN A 3 -14.01 -20.18 27.79
CA GLN A 3 -14.11 -21.51 27.18
C GLN A 3 -14.89 -21.51 25.86
N TRP A 4 -15.93 -20.68 25.77
CA TRP A 4 -16.74 -20.54 24.56
C TRP A 4 -15.95 -19.88 23.42
N LEU A 5 -15.20 -18.81 23.72
CA LEU A 5 -14.31 -18.17 22.74
C LEU A 5 -13.21 -19.12 22.26
N ARG A 6 -12.58 -19.88 23.15
CA ARG A 6 -11.56 -20.87 22.75
C ARG A 6 -12.10 -21.98 21.85
N LYS A 7 -13.37 -22.37 22.03
CA LYS A 7 -13.98 -23.46 21.27
C LYS A 7 -14.48 -23.01 19.89
N ASN A 8 -14.88 -21.73 19.75
CA ASN A 8 -15.59 -21.25 18.56
C ASN A 8 -14.86 -20.15 17.78
N ALA A 9 -13.75 -19.61 18.29
CA ALA A 9 -12.96 -18.63 17.55
C ALA A 9 -11.84 -19.34 16.77
N LEU A 10 -11.80 -19.11 15.46
CA LEU A 10 -10.64 -19.42 14.65
C LEU A 10 -9.67 -18.24 14.71
N ARG A 11 -8.44 -18.48 15.18
CA ARG A 11 -7.40 -17.46 15.21
C ARG A 11 -6.50 -17.63 13.98
N ILE A 12 -6.60 -16.69 13.04
CA ILE A 12 -5.71 -16.62 11.88
C ILE A 12 -4.47 -15.82 12.31
N GLN A 13 -3.29 -16.43 12.23
CA GLN A 13 -2.01 -15.79 12.52
C GLN A 13 -1.05 -16.11 11.39
N ALA A 14 -0.40 -15.09 10.87
CA ALA A 14 0.76 -15.27 10.00
C ALA A 14 1.97 -15.60 10.87
N THR A 15 2.68 -16.67 10.52
CA THR A 15 4.01 -17.00 11.04
C THR A 15 5.05 -16.65 9.97
N MET A 16 6.23 -16.19 10.39
CA MET A 16 7.34 -15.89 9.45
C MET A 16 7.84 -17.13 8.68
N GLU A 17 7.44 -18.32 9.10
CA GLU A 17 7.76 -19.62 8.47
C GLU A 17 6.80 -20.00 7.33
N ASP A 18 5.78 -19.18 7.04
CA ASP A 18 4.96 -19.36 5.84
C ASP A 18 5.83 -19.15 4.60
N ASN A 19 6.40 -20.24 4.08
CA ASN A 19 7.06 -20.33 2.78
C ASN A 19 6.08 -20.14 1.60
N ASP A 20 4.80 -19.92 1.91
CA ASP A 20 3.82 -19.50 0.92
C ASP A 20 4.04 -18.01 0.62
N HIS A 21 5.05 -17.73 -0.21
CA HIS A 21 5.34 -16.40 -0.75
C HIS A 21 4.20 -15.86 -1.66
N GLY A 22 3.03 -16.50 -1.67
CA GLY A 22 1.77 -15.95 -2.15
C GLY A 22 1.74 -15.59 -3.64
N SER A 23 2.77 -15.93 -4.41
CA SER A 23 2.82 -15.65 -5.84
C SER A 23 3.83 -16.54 -6.54
N ALA A 24 3.40 -17.12 -7.67
CA ALA A 24 4.35 -17.45 -8.71
C ALA A 24 5.06 -16.14 -9.10
N PHE A 25 6.39 -16.12 -9.08
CA PHE A 25 7.13 -14.99 -9.59
C PHE A 25 6.62 -14.67 -11.01
N TYR A 26 6.03 -13.49 -11.19
CA TYR A 26 5.63 -13.04 -12.51
C TYR A 26 6.86 -12.92 -13.40
N ASP A 27 6.73 -13.29 -14.67
CA ASP A 27 7.74 -12.94 -15.65
C ASP A 27 7.91 -11.42 -15.71
N VAL A 28 9.12 -10.98 -16.06
CA VAL A 28 9.52 -9.57 -16.01
C VAL A 28 8.60 -8.69 -16.86
N ASP A 29 8.16 -9.18 -18.02
CA ASP A 29 7.30 -8.40 -18.92
C ASP A 29 5.85 -8.36 -18.43
N GLN A 30 5.36 -9.45 -17.84
CA GLN A 30 4.06 -9.48 -17.18
C GLN A 30 4.03 -8.52 -15.97
N LEU A 31 5.11 -8.48 -15.20
CA LEU A 31 5.24 -7.56 -14.07
C LEU A 31 5.21 -6.10 -14.53
N LYS A 32 5.95 -5.74 -15.59
CA LYS A 32 5.91 -4.39 -16.16
C LYS A 32 4.51 -4.00 -16.65
N GLN A 33 3.78 -4.94 -17.25
CA GLN A 33 2.41 -4.72 -17.69
C GLN A 33 1.50 -4.38 -16.51
N TYR A 34 1.57 -5.14 -15.42
CA TYR A 34 0.79 -4.85 -14.22
C TYR A 34 1.21 -3.55 -13.53
N MET A 35 2.52 -3.28 -13.43
CA MET A 35 2.99 -1.99 -12.91
C MET A 35 2.39 -0.83 -13.71
N LYS A 36 2.34 -0.94 -15.04
CA LYS A 36 1.71 0.08 -15.88
C LYS A 36 0.20 0.18 -15.66
N MET A 37 -0.48 -0.96 -15.53
CA MET A 37 -1.93 -1.03 -15.29
C MET A 37 -2.33 -0.40 -13.96
N TYR A 38 -1.55 -0.62 -12.90
CA TYR A 38 -1.79 -0.10 -11.56
C TYR A 38 -1.05 1.21 -11.26
N GLN A 39 -0.48 1.86 -12.27
CA GLN A 39 0.21 3.16 -12.16
C GLN A 39 1.41 3.14 -11.21
N VAL A 40 2.03 1.99 -11.00
CA VAL A 40 3.28 1.84 -10.23
C VAL A 40 4.42 2.44 -11.03
N THR A 41 4.70 3.71 -10.78
CA THR A 41 5.73 4.46 -11.50
C THR A 41 7.13 4.19 -10.94
N PHE A 42 8.16 4.67 -11.64
CA PHE A 42 9.50 4.69 -11.09
C PHE A 42 9.57 5.45 -9.77
N GLU A 43 8.89 6.61 -9.70
CA GLU A 43 8.86 7.45 -8.52
C GLU A 43 8.22 6.74 -7.32
N GLU A 44 7.09 6.06 -7.50
CA GLU A 44 6.49 5.27 -6.41
C GLU A 44 7.42 4.17 -5.92
N ARG A 45 8.11 3.48 -6.84
CA ARG A 45 9.06 2.42 -6.46
C ARG A 45 10.25 2.97 -5.68
N ASP A 46 10.79 4.10 -6.14
CA ASP A 46 12.02 4.68 -5.61
C ASP A 46 11.78 5.45 -4.29
N GLN A 47 10.71 6.23 -4.23
CA GLN A 47 10.41 7.10 -3.10
C GLN A 47 9.52 6.44 -2.06
N VAL A 48 8.65 5.49 -2.42
CA VAL A 48 7.69 4.87 -1.47
C VAL A 48 8.08 3.43 -1.15
N LEU A 49 8.20 2.57 -2.17
CA LEU A 49 8.41 1.13 -1.94
C LEU A 49 9.81 0.79 -1.46
N ARG A 50 10.86 1.44 -1.99
CA ARG A 50 12.25 1.18 -1.57
C ARG A 50 12.47 1.51 -0.09
N PRO A 51 12.09 2.69 0.45
CA PRO A 51 12.23 2.96 1.89
C PRO A 51 11.48 1.95 2.77
N LEU A 52 10.25 1.57 2.38
CA LEU A 52 9.48 0.55 3.08
C LEU A 52 10.21 -0.81 3.09
N GLY A 53 10.76 -1.23 1.95
CA GLY A 53 11.45 -2.51 1.84
C GLY A 53 12.81 -2.56 2.54
N GLU A 54 13.57 -1.46 2.51
CA GLU A 54 14.93 -1.40 3.07
C GLU A 54 14.96 -1.05 4.56
N GLN A 55 14.11 -0.09 4.97
CA GLN A 55 14.15 0.49 6.33
C GLN A 55 12.97 0.06 7.19
N GLY A 56 11.88 -0.43 6.59
CA GLY A 56 10.67 -0.83 7.32
C GLY A 56 9.82 0.34 7.84
N TYR A 57 10.13 1.57 7.41
CA TYR A 57 9.37 2.77 7.75
C TYR A 57 8.81 3.42 6.47
N GLU A 58 7.72 4.15 6.62
CA GLU A 58 7.15 4.93 5.53
C GLU A 58 8.09 6.05 5.11
N ALA A 59 8.04 6.41 3.82
CA ALA A 59 8.85 7.46 3.26
C ALA A 59 8.54 8.83 3.89
N VAL A 60 9.59 9.59 4.19
CA VAL A 60 9.47 10.95 4.72
C VAL A 60 9.88 11.96 3.64
N GLY A 61 9.01 12.93 3.39
CA GLY A 61 9.25 14.05 2.48
C GLY A 61 9.16 15.41 3.18
N SER A 62 9.41 16.48 2.43
CA SER A 62 9.25 17.85 2.89
C SER A 62 8.57 18.69 1.80
N MET A 63 8.16 19.92 2.14
CA MET A 63 7.30 20.80 1.31
C MET A 63 5.84 20.34 1.22
N GLY A 64 4.97 21.22 0.70
CA GLY A 64 3.55 20.93 0.51
C GLY A 64 3.26 20.12 -0.75
N ASP A 65 2.05 19.56 -0.84
CA ASP A 65 1.54 18.92 -2.06
C ASP A 65 1.07 19.99 -3.05
N ASP A 66 1.94 20.36 -3.99
CA ASP A 66 1.64 21.31 -5.07
C ASP A 66 0.96 20.65 -6.30
N THR A 67 0.60 19.36 -6.20
CA THR A 67 -0.10 18.68 -7.31
C THR A 67 -1.57 19.10 -7.36
N PRO A 68 -2.18 19.18 -8.57
CA PRO A 68 -3.60 19.48 -8.66
C PRO A 68 -4.41 18.40 -7.94
N MET A 69 -5.55 18.81 -7.34
CA MET A 69 -6.53 17.85 -6.81
C MET A 69 -6.85 16.79 -7.87
N ALA A 70 -7.07 15.54 -7.45
CA ALA A 70 -7.23 14.42 -8.37
C ALA A 70 -8.27 14.67 -9.49
N VAL A 71 -9.37 15.37 -9.18
CA VAL A 71 -10.42 15.74 -10.14
C VAL A 71 -9.99 16.77 -11.19
N LEU A 72 -8.98 17.59 -10.90
CA LEU A 72 -8.42 18.60 -11.81
C LEU A 72 -7.15 18.11 -12.52
N SER A 73 -6.68 16.90 -12.20
CA SER A 73 -5.47 16.34 -12.80
C SER A 73 -5.66 16.03 -14.28
N GLN A 74 -4.69 16.44 -15.10
CA GLN A 74 -4.62 16.02 -16.51
C GLN A 74 -4.10 14.58 -16.68
N ARG A 75 -3.55 13.99 -15.61
CA ARG A 75 -3.09 12.61 -15.56
C ARG A 75 -4.11 11.72 -14.86
N VAL A 76 -4.18 10.46 -15.26
CA VAL A 76 -4.93 9.44 -14.52
C VAL A 76 -4.34 9.33 -13.12
N ARG A 77 -5.21 9.37 -12.11
CA ARG A 77 -4.88 9.28 -10.68
C ARG A 77 -5.58 8.06 -10.09
N THR A 78 -5.06 7.55 -8.98
CA THR A 78 -5.70 6.41 -8.31
C THR A 78 -7.01 6.85 -7.67
N PRO A 79 -8.00 5.96 -7.49
CA PRO A 79 -9.21 6.27 -6.74
C PRO A 79 -8.92 6.72 -5.31
N TYR A 80 -7.79 6.31 -4.73
CA TYR A 80 -7.39 6.66 -3.36
C TYR A 80 -7.08 8.15 -3.21
N ASP A 81 -6.58 8.81 -4.26
CA ASP A 81 -6.26 10.26 -4.25
C ASP A 81 -7.50 11.15 -4.06
N TYR A 82 -8.71 10.59 -4.22
CA TYR A 82 -9.98 11.30 -3.99
C TYR A 82 -10.43 11.28 -2.52
N PHE A 83 -9.85 10.39 -1.70
CA PHE A 83 -10.19 10.27 -0.28
C PHE A 83 -9.16 11.03 0.55
N ARG A 84 -9.63 11.89 1.45
CA ARG A 84 -8.77 12.62 2.39
C ARG A 84 -8.91 11.99 3.78
N GLN A 85 -7.77 11.71 4.42
CA GLN A 85 -7.73 11.23 5.79
C GLN A 85 -8.27 12.32 6.72
N GLN A 86 -9.28 11.97 7.52
CA GLN A 86 -9.77 12.87 8.55
C GLN A 86 -8.82 12.85 9.76
N PHE A 87 -8.68 13.99 10.42
CA PHE A 87 -7.95 14.10 11.67
C PHE A 87 -8.82 14.82 12.70
N ALA A 88 -8.64 14.43 13.97
CA ALA A 88 -9.34 15.07 15.08
C ALA A 88 -8.76 16.47 15.32
N GLN A 89 -9.65 17.44 15.55
CA GLN A 89 -9.33 18.82 15.89
C GLN A 89 -10.11 19.18 17.14
N VAL A 90 -9.61 20.10 17.97
CA VAL A 90 -10.39 20.65 19.08
C VAL A 90 -11.65 21.29 18.49
N THR A 91 -12.81 20.83 18.95
CA THR A 91 -14.12 21.32 18.49
C THR A 91 -14.65 22.39 19.44
#